data_AF-A0A7V4NJ67-F1
#
_entry.id   AF-A0A7V4NJ67-F1
#
_cell.length_a   1.000
_cell.length_b   1.000
_cell.length_c   1.000
_cell.angle_alpha   90.00
_cell.angle_beta   90.00
_cell.angle_gamma   90.00
#
_symmetry.space_group_name_H-M   'P 1'
#
loop_
_entity.id
_entity.type
_entity.pdbx_description
1 polymer ?
#
loop_
_entity_poly.entity_id
_entity_poly.type
_entity_poly.pdbx_seq_one_letter_code
_entity_poly.pdbx_strand_id
1 'polypeptide(L)'
;VKNVPKPLLGHLVKHNIKIPPLVIREVRLDSVDGIKPGEEVSISIFSENELVDVQGYTKGKGFAGVVKRWGFGGGPRTHGQSDRLRAPGSIGSQRPQRVPKGRKMAGHLGNELVTIKNLQVVKVDKENNLLFIKGAIPGNKNSIVLIKKTGKVVKPKQEMVTEEKKRLKK
;
A
#
# COMPACT_ATOMS: atom_id res chain seq x y z
N VAL A 1 28.78 12.81 -3.78
CA VAL A 1 27.35 12.52 -4.08
C VAL A 1 26.71 13.77 -4.67
N LYS A 2 26.45 13.82 -5.98
CA LYS A 2 26.00 15.04 -6.66
C LYS A 2 24.52 15.37 -6.43
N ASN A 3 23.69 14.36 -6.15
CA ASN A 3 22.23 14.49 -6.16
C ASN A 3 21.59 14.64 -4.76
N VAL A 4 22.39 14.78 -3.69
CA VAL A 4 21.88 14.88 -2.31
C VAL A 4 22.04 16.32 -1.81
N PRO A 5 20.98 16.93 -1.23
CA PRO A 5 21.07 18.29 -0.72
C PRO A 5 21.99 18.36 0.51
N LYS A 6 22.75 19.45 0.63
CA LYS A 6 23.77 19.64 1.69
C LYS A 6 23.25 19.40 3.13
N PRO A 7 22.03 19.88 3.52
CA PRO A 7 21.51 19.63 4.88
C PRO A 7 21.33 18.14 5.19
N LEU A 8 20.85 17.36 4.21
CA LEU A 8 20.66 15.92 4.36
C LEU A 8 22.00 15.20 4.49
N LEU A 9 23.01 15.64 3.74
CA LEU A 9 24.36 15.08 3.80
C LEU A 9 24.97 15.25 5.19
N GLY A 10 24.84 16.45 5.79
CA GLY A 10 25.31 16.70 7.16
C GLY A 10 24.65 15.80 8.20
N HIS A 11 23.34 15.57 8.07
CA HIS A 11 22.62 14.63 8.92
C HIS A 11 23.14 13.19 8.78
N LEU A 12 23.34 12.71 7.56
CA LEU A 12 23.82 11.35 7.30
C LEU A 12 25.25 11.12 7.82
N VAL A 13 26.15 12.11 7.66
CA VAL A 13 27.53 12.03 8.17
C VAL A 13 27.55 11.93 9.70
N LYS A 14 26.69 12.67 10.39
CA LYS A 14 26.57 12.60 11.87
C LYS A 14 26.20 11.19 12.36
N HIS A 15 25.43 10.44 11.57
CA HIS A 15 24.99 9.09 11.90
C HIS A 15 25.83 7.98 11.24
N ASN A 16 27.03 8.30 10.72
CA ASN A 16 27.97 7.37 10.10
C ASN A 16 27.41 6.60 8.88
N ILE A 17 26.41 7.14 8.20
CA ILE A 17 25.84 6.51 7.00
C ILE A 17 26.68 6.92 5.78
N LYS A 18 27.51 5.99 5.29
CA LYS A 18 28.41 6.23 4.15
C LYS A 18 27.69 6.38 2.82
N ILE A 19 26.61 5.62 2.62
CA ILE A 19 25.84 5.58 1.38
C ILE A 19 24.49 6.25 1.62
N PRO A 20 24.19 7.39 0.97
CA PRO A 20 22.92 8.06 1.17
C PRO A 20 21.77 7.20 0.61
N PRO A 21 20.71 6.96 1.40
CA PRO A 21 19.56 6.19 0.93
C PRO A 21 18.77 6.98 -0.12
N LEU A 22 18.13 6.24 -1.04
CA LEU A 22 17.25 6.84 -2.05
C LEU A 22 15.98 7.45 -1.42
N VAL A 23 15.47 6.83 -0.35
CA VAL A 23 14.25 7.25 0.35
C VAL A 23 14.47 7.13 1.85
N ILE A 24 13.99 8.14 2.58
CA ILE A 24 13.92 8.14 4.04
C ILE A 24 12.45 8.10 4.42
N ARG A 25 12.07 7.17 5.28
CA ARG A 25 10.73 7.06 5.86
C ARG A 25 10.82 6.80 7.35
N GLU A 26 9.79 7.24 8.04
CA GLU A 26 9.63 7.01 9.47
C GLU A 26 8.68 5.82 9.70
N VAL A 27 9.01 5.01 10.70
CA VAL A 27 8.18 3.93 11.19
C VAL A 27 7.89 4.19 12.66
N ARG A 28 6.61 4.19 13.03
CA ARG A 28 6.21 4.32 14.43
C ARG A 28 6.46 2.99 15.14
N LEU A 29 7.15 3.07 16.28
CA LEU A 29 7.50 1.95 17.14
C LEU A 29 6.99 2.24 18.55
N ASP A 30 6.66 1.20 19.31
CA ASP A 30 6.17 1.33 20.69
C ASP A 30 7.32 1.51 21.71
N SER A 31 8.50 0.94 21.42
CA SER A 31 9.75 1.21 22.13
C SER A 31 10.91 1.31 21.13
N VAL A 32 11.90 2.14 21.48
CA VAL A 32 13.14 2.37 20.71
C VAL A 32 14.33 1.64 21.36
N ASP A 33 14.09 0.89 22.44
CA ASP A 33 15.13 0.20 23.20
C ASP A 33 15.85 -0.82 22.31
N GLY A 34 17.15 -0.60 22.09
CA GLY A 34 18.04 -1.52 21.37
C GLY A 34 18.37 -1.15 19.93
N ILE A 35 17.74 -0.12 19.34
CA ILE A 35 18.01 0.29 17.95
C ILE A 35 19.11 1.35 17.92
N LYS A 36 20.24 1.06 17.27
CA LYS A 36 21.33 2.04 17.08
C LYS A 36 21.20 2.75 15.73
N PRO A 37 21.46 4.07 15.66
CA PRO A 37 21.48 4.77 14.39
C PRO A 37 22.60 4.23 13.49
N GLY A 38 22.28 3.91 12.24
CA GLY A 38 23.23 3.38 11.25
C GLY A 38 23.26 1.84 11.16
N GLU A 39 22.43 1.15 11.92
CA GLU A 39 22.28 -0.31 11.83
C GLU A 39 21.61 -0.73 10.51
N GLU A 40 22.11 -1.81 9.92
CA GLU A 40 21.55 -2.39 8.70
C GLU A 40 20.39 -3.33 9.02
N VAL A 41 19.24 -3.08 8.38
CA VAL A 41 18.01 -3.84 8.59
C VAL A 41 17.88 -4.88 7.47
N SER A 42 18.08 -6.16 7.80
CA SER A 42 17.92 -7.28 6.85
C SER A 42 16.50 -7.85 6.86
N ILE A 43 16.17 -8.65 5.84
CA ILE A 43 14.85 -9.30 5.70
C ILE A 43 14.62 -10.39 6.76
N SER A 44 15.66 -10.78 7.50
CA SER A 44 15.61 -11.76 8.59
C SER A 44 14.63 -11.41 9.72
N ILE A 45 14.12 -10.19 9.76
CA ILE A 45 13.10 -9.73 10.71
C ILE A 45 11.73 -10.38 10.43
N PHE A 46 11.49 -10.81 9.20
CA PHE A 46 10.24 -11.47 8.83
C PHE A 46 10.37 -12.99 8.88
N SER A 47 9.30 -13.64 9.32
CA SER A 47 9.16 -15.09 9.34
C SER A 47 8.19 -15.58 8.26
N GLU A 48 8.35 -16.83 7.84
CA GLU A 48 7.39 -17.47 6.93
C GLU A 48 6.02 -17.60 7.60
N ASN A 49 4.95 -17.44 6.82
CA ASN A 49 3.56 -17.38 7.28
C ASN A 49 3.20 -16.20 8.21
N GLU A 50 4.09 -15.22 8.37
CA GLU A 50 3.78 -13.99 9.08
C GLU A 50 2.83 -13.09 8.27
N LEU A 51 2.02 -12.30 8.99
CA LEU A 51 1.15 -11.29 8.39
C LEU A 51 1.79 -9.90 8.44
N VAL A 52 1.81 -9.24 7.28
CA VAL A 52 2.41 -7.92 7.09
C VAL A 52 1.43 -6.95 6.44
N ASP A 53 1.60 -5.66 6.75
CA ASP A 53 0.93 -4.57 6.06
C ASP A 53 1.92 -3.93 5.08
N VAL A 54 1.50 -3.77 3.83
CA VAL A 54 2.31 -3.17 2.76
C VAL A 54 1.73 -1.82 2.38
N GLN A 55 2.53 -0.77 2.48
CA GLN A 55 2.16 0.60 2.13
C GLN A 55 2.97 1.08 0.94
N GLY A 56 2.28 1.64 -0.06
CA GLY A 56 2.92 2.13 -1.29
C GLY A 56 2.06 3.13 -2.03
N TYR A 57 2.67 3.80 -2.99
CA TYR A 57 1.94 4.68 -3.91
C TYR A 57 1.29 3.83 -4.99
N THR A 58 -0.01 4.03 -5.19
CA THR A 58 -0.78 3.34 -6.23
C THR A 58 -0.38 3.81 -7.63
N LYS A 59 -0.55 2.94 -8.64
CA LYS A 59 -0.33 3.29 -10.04
C LYS A 59 -1.18 4.50 -10.44
N GLY A 60 -0.52 5.59 -10.85
CA GLY A 60 -1.17 6.78 -11.39
C GLY A 60 -1.92 6.49 -12.69
N LYS A 61 -3.12 7.06 -12.83
CA LYS A 61 -3.99 6.94 -14.01
C LYS A 61 -4.36 8.31 -14.62
N GLY A 62 -3.75 9.39 -14.14
CA GLY A 62 -3.98 10.76 -14.59
C GLY A 62 -5.38 11.28 -14.23
N PHE A 63 -5.89 12.21 -15.04
CA PHE A 63 -7.27 12.69 -14.91
C PHE A 63 -8.25 11.62 -15.38
N ALA A 64 -9.09 11.12 -14.47
CA ALA A 64 -10.09 10.10 -14.74
C ALA A 64 -11.50 10.68 -14.66
N GLY A 65 -12.31 10.35 -15.67
CA GLY A 65 -13.75 10.60 -15.64
C GLY A 65 -14.47 9.80 -14.57
N VAL A 66 -15.73 10.18 -14.28
CA VAL A 66 -16.52 9.61 -13.17
C VAL A 66 -16.75 8.10 -13.26
N VAL A 67 -16.87 7.56 -14.46
CA VAL A 67 -17.04 6.11 -14.68
C VAL A 67 -15.78 5.35 -14.23
N LYS A 68 -14.59 5.80 -14.62
CA LYS A 68 -13.32 5.14 -14.28
C LYS A 68 -12.91 5.36 -12.82
N ARG A 69 -13.19 6.56 -12.28
CA ARG A 69 -12.79 6.96 -10.92
C ARG A 69 -13.70 6.38 -9.85
N TRP A 70 -15.01 6.35 -10.11
CA TRP A 70 -16.03 6.02 -9.10
C TRP A 70 -16.97 4.87 -9.49
N GLY A 71 -16.85 4.31 -10.70
CA GLY A 71 -17.70 3.21 -11.15
C GLY A 71 -19.15 3.62 -11.48
N PHE A 72 -19.39 4.86 -11.90
CA PHE A 72 -20.74 5.30 -12.29
C PHE A 72 -21.26 4.55 -13.52
N GLY A 73 -22.55 4.20 -13.53
CA GLY A 73 -23.18 3.43 -14.62
C GLY A 73 -23.32 4.18 -15.95
N GLY A 74 -23.38 5.52 -15.92
CA GLY A 74 -23.60 6.33 -17.12
C GLY A 74 -25.06 6.33 -17.60
N GLY A 75 -25.30 6.89 -18.78
CA GLY A 75 -26.61 6.87 -19.43
C GLY A 75 -26.80 5.64 -20.34
N PRO A 76 -28.01 5.38 -20.85
CA PRO A 76 -28.22 4.37 -21.88
C PRO A 76 -27.45 4.73 -23.15
N ARG A 77 -26.99 3.71 -23.89
CA ARG A 77 -26.23 3.89 -25.14
C ARG A 77 -27.12 4.08 -26.37
N THR A 78 -28.35 3.58 -26.31
CA THR A 78 -29.37 3.65 -27.39
C THR A 78 -30.61 4.40 -26.90
N HIS A 79 -31.64 4.51 -27.75
CA HIS A 79 -32.91 5.21 -27.47
C HIS A 79 -32.79 6.73 -27.29
N GLY A 80 -32.16 7.40 -28.25
CA GLY A 80 -32.18 8.87 -28.34
C GLY A 80 -31.23 9.60 -27.40
N GLN A 81 -30.31 8.90 -26.73
CA GLN A 81 -29.25 9.56 -25.97
C GLN A 81 -28.23 10.20 -26.94
N SER A 82 -27.88 11.47 -26.69
CA SER A 82 -26.95 12.25 -27.49
C SER A 82 -25.49 12.03 -27.04
N ASP A 83 -25.03 12.80 -26.04
CA ASP A 83 -23.61 12.86 -25.65
C ASP A 83 -23.35 12.38 -24.20
N ARG A 84 -24.40 12.04 -23.45
CA ARG A 84 -24.32 11.84 -21.99
C ARG A 84 -24.02 10.41 -21.55
N LEU A 85 -23.52 9.55 -22.43
CA LEU A 85 -23.25 8.14 -22.13
C LEU A 85 -22.37 7.96 -20.87
N ARG A 86 -21.35 8.82 -20.70
CA ARG A 86 -20.40 8.76 -19.56
C ARG A 86 -20.50 9.97 -18.63
N ALA A 87 -21.58 10.73 -18.73
CA ALA A 87 -21.82 11.90 -17.89
C ALA A 87 -22.09 11.51 -16.42
N PRO A 88 -21.83 12.40 -15.45
CA PRO A 88 -22.08 12.15 -14.02
C PRO A 88 -23.56 12.09 -13.62
N GLY A 89 -24.48 12.52 -14.50
CA GLY A 89 -25.88 12.73 -14.15
C GLY A 89 -26.08 13.96 -13.26
N SER A 90 -27.16 13.98 -12.47
CA SER A 90 -27.44 15.09 -11.56
C SER A 90 -26.40 15.17 -10.44
N ILE A 91 -25.91 16.37 -10.16
CA ILE A 91 -24.87 16.63 -9.15
C ILE A 91 -25.43 17.17 -7.83
N GLY A 92 -26.71 17.54 -7.78
CA GLY A 92 -27.32 18.16 -6.59
C GLY A 92 -28.85 18.23 -6.64
N SER A 93 -29.43 18.77 -5.57
CA SER A 93 -30.88 19.00 -5.40
C SER A 93 -31.12 20.48 -5.09
N GLN A 94 -32.37 20.94 -5.23
CA GLN A 94 -32.77 22.35 -5.12
C GLN A 94 -32.37 22.99 -3.79
N ARG A 95 -32.66 22.36 -2.65
CA ARG A 95 -32.16 22.77 -1.33
C ARG A 95 -30.96 21.85 -1.03
N PRO A 96 -29.72 22.32 -0.80
CA PRO A 96 -29.24 23.60 -0.27
C PRO A 96 -28.71 24.63 -1.30
N GLN A 97 -29.16 24.61 -2.56
CA GLN A 97 -28.72 25.53 -3.64
C GLN A 97 -27.20 25.53 -3.89
N ARG A 98 -26.52 24.44 -3.55
CA ARG A 98 -25.10 24.23 -3.80
C ARG A 98 -24.80 22.75 -3.98
N VAL A 99 -23.67 22.43 -4.60
CA VAL A 99 -23.16 21.07 -4.63
C VAL A 99 -22.61 20.71 -3.23
N PRO A 100 -23.04 19.59 -2.62
CA PRO A 100 -22.49 19.14 -1.34
C PRO A 100 -20.98 18.90 -1.42
N LYS A 101 -20.24 19.22 -0.35
CA LYS A 101 -18.81 18.90 -0.25
C LYS A 101 -18.64 17.38 -0.29
N GLY A 102 -17.58 16.90 -0.96
CA GLY A 102 -17.33 15.46 -1.14
C GLY A 102 -18.17 14.79 -2.25
N ARG A 103 -18.95 15.55 -3.05
CA ARG A 103 -19.63 14.99 -4.22
C ARG A 103 -18.61 14.38 -5.18
N LYS A 104 -18.82 13.10 -5.52
CA LYS A 104 -17.96 12.34 -6.44
C LYS A 104 -17.97 12.94 -7.85
N MET A 105 -16.83 13.44 -8.29
CA MET A 105 -16.62 14.06 -9.60
C MET A 105 -15.35 13.53 -10.27
N ALA A 106 -15.16 13.87 -11.55
CA ALA A 106 -13.94 13.58 -12.28
C ALA A 106 -12.71 14.25 -11.62
N GLY A 107 -11.52 13.70 -11.85
CA GLY A 107 -10.30 14.26 -11.29
C GLY A 107 -9.15 13.26 -11.30
N HIS A 108 -8.04 13.63 -10.65
CA HIS A 108 -6.86 12.79 -10.58
C HIS A 108 -7.16 11.45 -9.89
N LEU A 109 -6.69 10.35 -10.48
CA LEU A 109 -6.87 8.98 -9.98
C LEU A 109 -5.52 8.28 -9.85
N GLY A 110 -5.29 7.68 -8.68
CA GLY A 110 -4.04 7.00 -8.35
C GLY A 110 -2.96 7.98 -7.89
N ASN A 111 -1.72 7.50 -7.77
CA ASN A 111 -0.62 8.20 -7.09
C ASN A 111 -0.98 8.60 -5.65
N GLU A 112 -1.85 7.81 -5.01
CA GLU A 112 -2.25 7.98 -3.62
C GLU A 112 -1.56 6.91 -2.78
N LEU A 113 -1.21 7.26 -1.55
CA LEU A 113 -0.60 6.37 -0.58
C LEU A 113 -1.67 5.44 0.00
N VAL A 114 -1.55 4.15 -0.30
CA VAL A 114 -2.51 3.12 0.15
C VAL A 114 -1.78 2.04 0.93
N THR A 115 -2.43 1.52 1.97
CA THR A 115 -1.95 0.38 2.75
C THR A 115 -2.87 -0.81 2.51
N ILE A 116 -2.31 -1.91 2.02
CA ILE A 116 -2.97 -3.20 1.96
C ILE A 116 -2.55 -3.97 3.22
N LYS A 117 -3.53 -4.41 4.00
CA LYS A 117 -3.32 -5.04 5.31
C LYS A 117 -3.43 -6.56 5.23
N ASN A 118 -2.83 -7.25 6.20
CA ASN A 118 -2.94 -8.69 6.39
C ASN A 118 -2.48 -9.53 5.18
N LEU A 119 -1.38 -9.13 4.54
CA LEU A 119 -0.77 -9.94 3.49
C LEU A 119 0.13 -11.02 4.11
N GLN A 120 0.08 -12.24 3.58
CA GLN A 120 0.86 -13.36 4.10
C GLN A 120 2.23 -13.44 3.44
N VAL A 121 3.28 -13.59 4.24
CA VAL A 121 4.63 -13.93 3.76
C VAL A 121 4.67 -15.43 3.44
N VAL A 122 4.99 -15.78 2.20
CA VAL A 122 5.05 -17.17 1.73
C VAL A 122 6.43 -17.76 1.93
N LYS A 123 7.46 -17.00 1.57
CA LYS A 123 8.85 -17.45 1.59
C LYS A 123 9.77 -16.26 1.86
N VAL A 124 10.83 -16.52 2.60
CA VAL A 124 11.91 -15.56 2.85
C VAL A 124 13.21 -16.14 2.29
N ASP A 125 13.82 -15.45 1.32
CA ASP A 125 15.14 -15.80 0.81
C ASP A 125 16.16 -14.78 1.32
N LYS A 126 16.99 -15.23 2.28
CA LYS A 126 17.99 -14.40 2.96
C LYS A 126 19.23 -14.17 2.11
N GLU A 127 19.55 -15.07 1.19
CA GLU A 127 20.76 -14.96 0.36
C GLU A 127 20.59 -13.85 -0.68
N ASN A 128 19.42 -13.83 -1.34
CA ASN A 128 19.10 -12.86 -2.39
C ASN A 128 18.38 -11.61 -1.87
N ASN A 129 18.12 -11.52 -0.56
CA ASN A 129 17.27 -10.51 0.05
C ASN A 129 15.91 -10.37 -0.68
N LEU A 130 15.19 -11.48 -0.86
CA LEU A 130 13.88 -11.50 -1.49
C LEU A 130 12.79 -11.91 -0.49
N LEU A 131 11.68 -11.19 -0.52
CA LEU A 131 10.49 -11.46 0.29
C LEU A 131 9.30 -11.77 -0.62
N PHE A 132 8.75 -12.98 -0.51
CA PHE A 132 7.61 -13.41 -1.30
C PHE A 132 6.32 -13.18 -0.51
N ILE A 133 5.47 -12.28 -1.01
CA ILE A 133 4.20 -11.90 -0.37
C ILE A 133 3.03 -12.41 -1.22
N LYS A 134 2.08 -13.08 -0.58
CA LYS A 134 0.83 -13.51 -1.21
C LYS A 134 -0.13 -12.33 -1.33
N GLY A 135 -0.37 -11.90 -2.56
CA GLY A 135 -1.41 -10.91 -2.88
C GLY A 135 -0.91 -9.79 -3.79
N ALA A 136 -1.74 -8.75 -3.93
CA ALA A 136 -1.41 -7.57 -4.70
C ALA A 136 -0.60 -6.58 -3.85
N ILE A 137 0.42 -5.97 -4.46
CA ILE A 137 1.23 -4.90 -3.88
C ILE A 137 0.81 -3.57 -4.53
N PRO A 138 0.62 -2.48 -3.76
CA PRO A 138 0.28 -1.19 -4.33
C PRO A 138 1.49 -0.59 -5.05
N GLY A 139 1.38 -0.41 -6.37
CA GLY A 139 2.40 0.28 -7.16
C GLY A 139 2.64 -0.33 -8.53
N ASN A 140 3.67 0.18 -9.19
CA ASN A 140 4.21 -0.40 -10.42
C ASN A 140 5.37 -1.36 -10.08
N LYS A 141 5.83 -2.15 -11.06
CA LYS A 141 7.09 -2.87 -10.91
C LYS A 141 8.20 -1.88 -10.56
N ASN A 142 9.10 -2.28 -9.65
CA ASN A 142 10.20 -1.45 -9.13
C ASN A 142 9.79 -0.23 -8.29
N SER A 143 8.53 -0.15 -7.82
CA SER A 143 8.13 0.91 -6.89
C SER A 143 8.60 0.65 -5.47
N ILE A 144 8.89 1.71 -4.73
CA ILE A 144 9.31 1.66 -3.33
C ILE A 144 8.09 1.45 -2.43
N VAL A 145 8.13 0.41 -1.61
CA VAL A 145 7.08 0.06 -0.65
C VAL A 145 7.64 0.03 0.76
N LEU A 146 6.79 0.36 1.73
CA LEU A 146 7.08 0.23 3.15
C LEU A 146 6.34 -1.01 3.67
N ILE A 147 7.08 -1.94 4.25
CA ILE A 147 6.53 -3.16 4.83
C ILE A 147 6.65 -3.05 6.34
N LYS A 148 5.55 -3.30 7.05
CA LYS A 148 5.52 -3.28 8.50
C LYS A 148 4.77 -4.51 9.02
N LYS A 149 5.08 -4.93 10.24
CA LYS A 149 4.29 -5.94 10.94
C LYS A 149 2.87 -5.42 11.16
N THR A 150 1.88 -6.27 10.95
CA THR A 150 0.48 -5.90 11.15
C THR A 150 0.22 -5.68 12.65
N GLY A 151 -0.37 -4.53 13.00
CA GLY A 151 -0.81 -4.24 14.38
C GLY A 151 -2.06 -5.00 14.84
N LYS A 152 -2.59 -5.91 14.01
CA LYS A 152 -3.71 -6.78 14.36
C LYS A 152 -3.18 -8.19 14.58
N VAL A 153 -3.37 -8.72 15.78
CA VAL A 153 -3.16 -10.13 16.10
C VAL A 153 -4.25 -10.94 15.43
N VAL A 154 -4.03 -11.37 14.18
CA VAL A 154 -4.83 -12.45 13.62
C VAL A 154 -4.25 -13.73 14.19
N LYS A 155 -5.04 -14.45 14.99
CA LYS A 155 -4.63 -15.77 15.48
C LYS A 155 -4.30 -16.64 14.26
N PRO A 156 -3.11 -17.28 14.20
CA PRO A 156 -2.79 -18.17 13.10
C PRO A 156 -3.89 -19.23 13.02
N LYS A 157 -4.44 -19.42 11.83
CA LYS A 157 -5.42 -20.47 11.57
C LYS A 157 -4.69 -21.78 11.82
N GLN A 158 -5.03 -22.48 12.90
CA GLN A 158 -4.42 -23.76 13.27
C GLN A 158 -4.78 -24.81 12.23
N GLU A 159 -4.03 -24.89 11.12
CA GLU A 159 -4.26 -25.91 10.09
C GLU A 159 -3.52 -27.22 10.38
N MET A 160 -2.61 -27.28 11.37
CA MET A 160 -1.84 -28.50 11.69
C MET A 160 -2.52 -29.47 12.68
N VAL A 161 -3.56 -29.09 13.43
CA VAL A 161 -4.24 -30.01 14.38
C VAL A 161 -5.22 -30.96 13.68
N THR A 162 -5.49 -30.74 12.38
CA THR A 162 -6.48 -31.51 11.62
C THR A 162 -5.93 -32.81 11.04
N GLU A 163 -4.62 -32.92 10.80
CA GLU A 163 -3.99 -34.12 10.23
C GLU A 163 -3.69 -35.18 11.29
N GLU A 164 -3.25 -34.79 12.50
CA GLU A 164 -3.03 -35.74 13.60
C GLU A 164 -4.34 -36.34 14.13
N LYS A 165 -5.42 -35.56 14.20
CA LYS A 165 -6.75 -36.08 14.57
C LYS A 165 -7.40 -36.96 13.51
N LYS A 166 -7.00 -36.84 12.24
CA LYS A 166 -7.39 -37.77 11.16
C LYS A 166 -6.58 -39.07 11.19
N ARG A 167 -5.31 -39.02 11.59
CA ARG A 167 -4.45 -40.20 11.76
C ARG A 167 -4.81 -41.04 13.00
N LEU A 168 -5.23 -40.43 14.11
CA LEU A 168 -5.66 -41.16 15.32
C LEU A 168 -7.08 -41.74 15.26
N LYS A 169 -7.84 -41.45 14.20
CA LYS A 169 -9.23 -41.94 14.00
C LYS A 169 -9.35 -43.07 12.97
N LYS A 170 -8.22 -43.60 12.50
CA LYS A 170 -8.13 -44.71 11.54
C LYS A 170 -7.37 -45.85 12.19
#